data_AF-A0A0J7AFW7-F1
#
_entry.id   AF-A0A0J7AFW7-F1
#
_cell.length_a   1.000
_cell.length_b   1.000
_cell.length_c   1.000
_cell.angle_alpha   90.00
_cell.angle_beta   90.00
_cell.angle_gamma   90.00
#
_symmetry.space_group_name_H-M   'P 1'
#
loop_
_entity.id
_entity.type
_entity.pdbx_description
1 polymer ?
#
loop_
_entity_poly.entity_id
_entity_poly.type
_entity_poly.pdbx_seq_one_letter_code
_entity_poly.pdbx_strand_id
1 'polypeptide(L)'
;MSWVWRNISVGTCARAYGTACIHEHACVRCSLLRPDPAQRGRLVEIRDNLLDRIAEAEREGWLGEIEGLRVSLAGAESKIGQIDSAASGGPVLLGLPTPRADRHG
;
A
#
# COMPACT_ATOMS: atom_id res chain seq x y z
N MET A 1 -10.24 18.38 16.08
CA MET A 1 -10.60 17.70 14.81
C MET A 1 -10.23 16.23 14.90
N SER A 2 -11.23 15.35 15.05
CA SER A 2 -11.01 13.90 14.95
C SER A 2 -11.00 13.52 13.48
N TRP A 3 -9.84 13.13 12.95
CA TRP A 3 -9.72 12.57 11.60
C TRP A 3 -10.29 11.14 11.64
N VAL A 4 -11.47 10.92 11.05
CA VAL A 4 -12.02 9.58 10.85
C VAL A 4 -11.33 8.94 9.66
N TRP A 5 -10.36 8.09 9.93
CA TRP A 5 -9.72 7.28 8.91
C TRP A 5 -10.57 6.05 8.58
N ARG A 6 -10.61 5.64 7.30
CA ARG A 6 -11.33 4.43 6.89
C ARG A 6 -10.43 3.21 7.10
N ASN A 7 -10.76 2.39 8.09
CA ASN A 7 -10.09 1.11 8.30
C ASN A 7 -10.48 0.10 7.21
N ILE A 8 -9.51 -0.67 6.73
CA ILE A 8 -9.70 -1.79 5.82
C ILE A 8 -8.90 -3.00 6.33
N SER A 9 -9.05 -4.16 5.68
CA SER A 9 -8.56 -5.44 6.20
C SER A 9 -7.05 -5.51 6.54
N VAL A 10 -6.21 -4.69 5.91
CA VAL A 10 -4.74 -4.71 6.08
C VAL A 10 -4.14 -3.36 6.48
N GLY A 11 -4.98 -2.42 6.93
CA GLY A 11 -4.53 -1.11 7.39
C GLY A 11 -5.55 -0.01 7.12
N THR A 12 -5.07 1.18 6.79
CA THR A 12 -5.90 2.38 6.74
C THR A 12 -5.83 3.04 5.37
N CYS A 13 -6.98 3.41 4.82
CA CYS A 13 -7.06 4.17 3.59
C CYS A 13 -7.03 5.68 3.91
N ALA A 14 -6.11 6.43 3.28
CA ALA A 14 -6.01 7.87 3.45
C ALA A 14 -7.12 8.68 2.73
N ARG A 15 -7.99 7.98 2.00
CA ARG A 15 -9.13 8.58 1.30
C ARG A 15 -10.19 9.05 2.30
N ALA A 16 -10.79 10.22 2.03
CA ALA A 16 -11.87 10.75 2.85
C ALA A 16 -13.06 9.78 2.97
N TYR A 17 -13.70 9.76 4.14
CA TYR A 17 -14.89 8.95 4.39
C TYR A 17 -15.99 9.28 3.37
N GLY A 18 -16.75 8.26 2.94
CA GLY A 18 -17.82 8.41 1.95
C GLY A 18 -17.39 8.60 0.47
N THR A 19 -16.10 8.69 0.15
CA THR A 19 -15.66 8.81 -1.26
C THR A 19 -15.31 7.45 -1.88
N ALA A 20 -15.69 7.25 -3.15
CA ALA A 20 -15.45 6.00 -3.87
C ALA A 20 -13.95 5.75 -4.07
N CYS A 21 -13.55 4.48 -3.94
CA CYS A 21 -12.27 3.99 -4.42
C CYS A 21 -12.55 3.05 -5.60
N ILE A 22 -11.81 3.19 -6.70
CA ILE A 22 -11.91 2.24 -7.84
C ILE A 22 -11.59 0.80 -7.43
N HIS A 23 -10.92 0.61 -6.29
CA HIS A 23 -10.51 -0.68 -5.76
C HIS A 23 -11.26 -1.04 -4.47
N GLU A 24 -12.58 -0.91 -4.48
CA GLU A 24 -13.50 -1.09 -3.36
C GLU A 24 -13.05 -2.08 -2.25
N HIS A 25 -13.23 -1.66 -1.00
CA HIS A 25 -13.15 -2.40 0.27
C HIS A 25 -11.97 -3.34 0.61
N ALA A 26 -10.93 -3.53 -0.21
CA ALA A 26 -9.84 -4.43 0.22
C ALA A 26 -8.49 -4.30 -0.51
N CYS A 27 -8.30 -3.31 -1.39
CA CYS A 27 -7.25 -3.54 -2.39
C CYS A 27 -5.84 -3.17 -1.95
N VAL A 28 -4.98 -4.19 -1.90
CA VAL A 28 -3.51 -4.07 -1.86
C VAL A 28 -2.95 -3.20 -3.00
N ARG A 29 -3.70 -3.03 -4.11
CA ARG A 29 -3.35 -2.15 -5.24
C ARG A 29 -3.55 -0.66 -4.94
N CYS A 30 -4.23 -0.29 -3.85
CA CYS A 30 -4.54 1.10 -3.56
C CYS A 30 -3.28 1.89 -3.16
N SER A 31 -2.94 2.93 -3.93
CA SER A 31 -1.81 3.81 -3.60
C SER A 31 -1.99 4.57 -2.29
N LEU A 32 -3.25 4.82 -1.88
CA LEU A 32 -3.60 5.52 -0.63
C LEU A 32 -3.72 4.58 0.58
N LEU A 33 -3.52 3.28 0.41
CA LEU A 33 -3.44 2.34 1.53
C LEU A 33 -2.13 2.56 2.28
N ARG A 34 -2.23 2.98 3.54
CA ARG A 34 -1.14 2.92 4.51
C ARG A 34 -1.23 1.56 5.23
N PRO A 35 -0.28 0.63 4.98
CA PRO A 35 -0.35 -0.70 5.57
C PRO A 35 -0.10 -0.63 7.09
N ASP A 36 -0.85 -1.42 7.85
CA ASP A 36 -0.62 -1.60 9.28
C ASP A 36 0.52 -2.61 9.48
N PRO A 37 1.63 -2.27 10.17
CA PRO A 37 2.71 -3.20 10.46
C PRO A 37 2.24 -4.51 11.13
N ALA A 38 1.20 -4.47 11.96
CA ALA A 38 0.64 -5.66 12.60
C ALA A 38 0.00 -6.63 11.59
N GLN A 39 -0.36 -6.16 10.40
CA GLN A 39 -0.97 -6.94 9.33
C GLN A 39 0.06 -7.46 8.30
N ARG A 40 1.37 -7.36 8.58
CA ARG A 40 2.43 -7.88 7.69
C ARG A 40 2.22 -9.35 7.34
N GLY A 41 1.89 -10.19 8.32
CA GLY A 41 1.62 -11.61 8.11
C GLY A 41 0.50 -11.84 7.11
N ARG A 42 -0.59 -11.07 7.22
CA ARG A 42 -1.72 -11.14 6.30
C ARG A 42 -1.35 -10.71 4.87
N LEU A 43 -0.49 -9.70 4.72
CA LEU A 43 0.00 -9.29 3.40
C LEU A 43 0.88 -10.36 2.74
N VAL A 44 1.66 -11.09 3.54
CA VAL A 44 2.44 -12.25 3.08
C VAL A 44 1.52 -13.38 2.62
N GLU A 45 0.47 -13.71 3.37
CA GLU A 45 -0.54 -14.71 2.95
C GLU A 45 -1.19 -14.32 1.62
N ILE A 46 -1.52 -13.04 1.43
CA ILE A 46 -2.09 -12.52 0.17
C ILE A 46 -1.08 -12.67 -0.98
N ARG A 47 0.19 -12.33 -0.77
CA ARG A 47 1.26 -12.49 -1.77
C ARG A 47 1.39 -13.96 -2.20
N ASP A 48 1.46 -14.87 -1.24
CA ASP A 48 1.66 -16.29 -1.52
C ASP A 48 0.46 -16.88 -2.28
N ASN A 49 -0.77 -16.52 -1.88
CA ASN A 49 -1.96 -16.90 -2.63
C ASN A 49 -1.98 -16.35 -4.06
N LEU A 50 -1.50 -15.13 -4.28
CA LEU A 50 -1.41 -14.55 -5.62
C LEU A 50 -0.40 -15.30 -6.50
N LEU A 51 0.74 -15.72 -5.94
CA LEU A 51 1.72 -16.54 -6.64
C LEU A 51 1.11 -17.89 -7.06
N ASP A 52 0.40 -18.56 -6.16
CA ASP A 52 -0.28 -19.83 -6.46
C ASP A 52 -1.29 -19.67 -7.60
N ARG A 53 -2.11 -18.60 -7.55
CA ARG A 53 -3.11 -18.31 -8.58
C ARG A 53 -2.49 -17.94 -9.93
N ILE A 54 -1.36 -17.24 -9.95
CA ILE A 54 -0.63 -16.96 -11.19
C ILE A 54 -0.12 -18.27 -11.79
N ALA A 55 0.51 -19.13 -10.98
CA ALA A 55 1.00 -20.41 -11.45
C ALA A 55 -0.12 -21.31 -11.99
N GLU A 56 -1.31 -21.28 -11.38
CA GLU A 56 -2.50 -21.96 -11.88
C GLU A 56 -2.96 -21.38 -13.22
N ALA A 57 -3.14 -20.07 -13.31
CA ALA A 57 -3.55 -19.43 -14.55
C ALA A 57 -2.56 -19.65 -15.70
N GLU A 58 -1.26 -19.73 -15.42
CA GLU A 58 -0.22 -20.07 -16.40
C GLU A 58 -0.35 -21.52 -16.89
N ARG A 59 -0.64 -22.48 -16.01
CA ARG A 59 -0.87 -23.89 -16.39
C ARG A 59 -2.13 -24.07 -17.23
N GLU A 60 -3.20 -23.36 -16.89
CA GLU A 60 -4.50 -23.47 -17.56
C GLU A 60 -4.63 -22.55 -18.79
N GLY A 61 -3.62 -21.71 -19.06
CA GLY A 61 -3.61 -20.79 -20.21
C GLY A 61 -4.59 -19.61 -20.08
N TRP A 62 -4.96 -19.22 -18.87
CA TRP A 62 -5.90 -18.12 -18.60
C TRP A 62 -5.21 -16.75 -18.67
N LEU A 63 -4.78 -16.36 -19.87
CA LEU A 63 -3.97 -15.16 -20.10
C LEU A 63 -4.65 -13.86 -19.64
N GLY A 64 -5.98 -13.77 -19.69
CA GLY A 64 -6.73 -12.59 -19.28
C GLY A 64 -6.69 -12.31 -17.76
N GLU A 65 -6.55 -13.36 -16.94
CA GLU A 65 -6.55 -13.24 -15.47
C GLU A 65 -5.15 -12.92 -14.92
N ILE A 66 -4.10 -13.40 -15.59
CA ILE A 66 -2.71 -13.29 -15.14
C ILE A 66 -2.28 -11.84 -14.91
N GLU A 67 -2.60 -10.93 -15.82
CA GLU A 67 -2.18 -9.53 -15.72
C GLU A 67 -2.81 -8.83 -14.50
N GLY A 68 -4.08 -9.11 -14.22
CA GLY A 68 -4.75 -8.63 -13.00
C GLY A 68 -4.08 -9.18 -11.74
N LEU A 69 -3.73 -10.47 -11.72
CA LEU A 69 -3.07 -11.10 -10.58
C LEU A 69 -1.66 -10.52 -10.35
N ARG A 70 -0.88 -10.28 -11.40
CA ARG A 70 0.46 -9.67 -11.32
C ARG A 70 0.42 -8.25 -10.75
N VAL A 71 -0.56 -7.44 -11.14
CA VAL A 71 -0.76 -6.10 -10.55
C VAL A 71 -1.11 -6.19 -9.07
N SER A 72 -1.94 -7.15 -8.66
CA SER A 72 -2.19 -7.41 -7.23
C SER A 72 -0.93 -7.82 -6.48
N LEU A 73 -0.10 -8.69 -7.08
CA LEU A 73 1.13 -9.20 -6.49
C LEU A 73 2.12 -8.06 -6.22
N ALA A 74 2.38 -7.23 -7.23
CA ALA A 74 3.23 -6.05 -7.10
C ALA A 74 2.69 -5.08 -6.01
N GLY A 75 1.37 -4.95 -5.92
CA GLY A 75 0.72 -4.20 -4.84
C GLY A 75 1.04 -4.78 -3.46
N ALA A 76 0.86 -6.08 -3.27
CA ALA A 76 1.15 -6.75 -1.99
C ALA A 76 2.62 -6.64 -1.59
N GLU A 77 3.55 -6.91 -2.52
CA GLU A 77 4.99 -6.79 -2.30
C GLU A 77 5.41 -5.36 -1.91
N SER A 78 4.87 -4.35 -2.60
CA SER A 78 5.12 -2.95 -2.27
C SER A 78 4.68 -2.60 -0.84
N LYS A 79 3.53 -3.12 -0.38
CA LYS A 79 3.05 -2.87 0.99
C LYS A 79 3.90 -3.58 2.04
N ILE A 80 4.37 -4.80 1.76
CA ILE A 80 5.33 -5.51 2.63
C ILE A 80 6.62 -4.69 2.74
N GLY A 81 7.17 -4.25 1.61
CA GLY A 81 8.39 -3.43 1.58
C GLY A 81 8.25 -2.11 2.35
N GLN A 82 7.07 -1.49 2.33
CA GLN A 82 6.78 -0.29 3.13
C GLN A 82 6.84 -0.57 4.64
N ILE A 83 6.27 -1.69 5.11
CA ILE A 83 6.35 -2.10 6.52
C ILE A 83 7.81 -2.37 6.90
N ASP A 84 8.53 -3.13 6.09
CA ASP A 84 9.90 -3.54 6.37
C ASP A 84 10.87 -2.35 6.42
N SER A 85 10.68 -1.38 5.52
CA SER A 85 11.47 -0.13 5.51
C SER A 85 11.16 0.76 6.72
N ALA A 86 9.90 0.84 7.13
CA ALA A 86 9.50 1.62 8.31
C ALA A 86 10.02 1.01 9.62
N ALA A 87 10.14 -0.32 9.69
CA ALA A 87 10.73 -1.01 10.84
C ALA A 87 12.26 -0.83 10.93
N SER A 88 12.92 -0.64 9.78
CA SER A 88 14.38 -0.59 9.68
C SER A 88 14.95 0.85 9.74
N GLY A 89 14.13 1.87 9.50
CA GLY A 89 14.57 3.27 9.36
C GLY A 89 14.31 4.12 10.61
N GLY A 90 15.38 4.63 11.23
CA GLY A 90 15.28 5.75 12.17
C GLY A 90 14.89 7.06 11.46
N PRO A 91 14.46 8.10 12.20
CA PRO A 91 14.08 9.39 11.62
C PRO A 91 15.25 9.98 10.81
N VAL A 92 15.00 10.30 9.54
CA VAL A 92 15.94 11.04 8.69
C VAL A 92 15.78 12.52 8.99
N LEU A 93 16.83 13.15 9.54
CA LEU A 93 16.84 14.59 9.80
C LEU A 93 17.02 15.36 8.49
N LEU A 94 15.92 15.93 7.98
CA LEU A 94 15.89 16.73 6.74
C LEU A 94 16.50 18.14 6.87
N GLY A 95 17.03 18.49 8.04
CA GLY A 95 17.51 19.84 8.36
C GLY A 95 16.38 20.86 8.56
N LEU A 96 16.67 21.96 9.24
CA LEU A 96 15.74 23.09 9.34
C LEU A 96 15.87 23.97 8.08
N PRO A 97 14.78 24.27 7.36
CA PRO A 97 14.85 25.20 6.24
C PRO A 97 15.23 26.60 6.74
N THR A 98 16.28 27.19 6.17
CA THR A 98 16.65 28.58 6.45
C THR A 98 15.65 29.51 5.74
N PRO A 99 14.86 30.32 6.47
CA PRO A 99 14.03 31.33 5.82
C PRO A 99 14.92 32.30 5.05
N ARG A 100 14.53 32.64 3.81
CA ARG A 100 15.20 33.71 3.06
C ARG A 100 14.96 35.02 3.81
N ALA A 101 16.01 35.79 4.08
CA ALA A 101 15.89 37.13 4.62
C ALA A 101 15.12 37.99 3.60
N ASP A 102 13.92 38.39 3.99
CA ASP A 102 13.11 39.38 3.30
C ASP A 102 13.86 40.71 3.26
N ARG A 103 14.16 41.21 2.06
CA ARG A 103 14.59 42.59 1.83
C ARG A 103 13.34 43.40 1.47
N HIS A 104 12.62 43.86 2.47
CA HIS A 104 11.73 45.01 2.34
C HIS A 104 12.52 46.26 2.70
N GLY A 105 12.87 47.02 1.67
CA GLY A 105 13.34 48.41 1.74
C GLY A 105 12.27 49.35 1.23
#